data_AF-A0AAW4J1E6-F1
#
_entry.id   AF-A0AAW4J1E6-F1
#
_cell.length_a   1.000
_cell.length_b   1.000
_cell.length_c   1.000
_cell.angle_alpha   90.00
_cell.angle_beta   90.00
_cell.angle_gamma   90.00
#
_symmetry.space_group_name_H-M   'P 1'
#
loop_
_entity.id
_entity.type
_entity.pdbx_description
1 polymer ?
#
loop_
_entity_poly.entity_id
_entity_poly.type
_entity_poly.pdbx_seq_one_letter_code
_entity_poly.pdbx_strand_id
1 'polypeptide(L)'
;MINSNDKIILDSKLGNVISKEDRDEELKEKSPIELSGLRCIKTMNSSFIDFYKTYEEEDLVLNKEDNLMQNSNLIESRKASSFSRSEKKNNIPPNIANKFPIETEFLTLENLEHSNLLRIVDEEKESILIPYLLDKTPYLALLNKNYESYMLKHNFRGEGFTIKDLFVLNLGKEVLVFIGFQVDTKLNKLHILKVKDGKFVKAFNENEYYYSKVFLENLNKDKEAELIIWINEIEEAYKIEIYSIKENGLKKTNKFDKEYYGKVVDYYKNLIESYGNRNIYSYYLALAYEKRREYRKAIAVIDDALEEEFPYPSVEKLKELRKKLKKLIK
;
A
#
# COMPACT_ATOMS: atom_id res chain seq x y z
N MET A 1 49.45 -20.19 -17.01
CA MET A 1 50.69 -20.42 -16.23
C MET A 1 50.62 -19.46 -15.06
N ILE A 2 50.28 -19.94 -13.84
CA ILE A 2 51.23 -20.44 -12.82
C ILE A 2 52.18 -19.29 -12.47
N ASN A 3 52.34 -18.76 -11.25
CA ASN A 3 52.10 -19.11 -9.84
C ASN A 3 52.48 -17.81 -9.06
N SER A 4 52.44 -17.62 -7.74
CA SER A 4 51.85 -18.24 -6.56
C SER A 4 52.33 -17.38 -5.37
N ASN A 5 51.49 -17.29 -4.35
CA ASN A 5 51.84 -17.50 -2.93
C ASN A 5 52.74 -16.53 -2.14
N ASP A 6 52.09 -16.04 -1.09
CA ASP A 6 52.44 -16.13 0.34
C ASP A 6 53.60 -15.28 0.90
N LYS A 7 53.27 -14.44 1.90
CA LYS A 7 53.42 -14.84 3.32
C LYS A 7 52.90 -13.80 4.32
N ILE A 8 52.24 -14.35 5.33
CA ILE A 8 51.87 -13.77 6.62
C ILE A 8 53.13 -13.59 7.48
N ILE A 9 53.23 -12.48 8.24
CA ILE A 9 54.02 -12.41 9.48
C ILE A 9 53.15 -11.74 10.55
N LEU A 10 52.83 -12.52 11.58
CA LEU A 10 52.40 -12.05 12.90
C LEU A 10 53.66 -11.69 13.69
N ASP A 11 53.63 -10.60 14.44
CA ASP A 11 54.52 -10.42 15.59
C ASP A 11 53.74 -9.96 16.82
N SER A 12 54.19 -10.52 17.93
CA SER A 12 53.57 -10.61 19.25
C SER A 12 54.39 -9.79 20.24
N LYS A 13 53.72 -9.15 21.22
CA LYS A 13 54.25 -8.85 22.58
C LYS A 13 53.11 -8.24 23.41
N LEU A 14 52.51 -8.99 24.35
CA LEU A 14 52.92 -9.25 25.74
C LEU A 14 53.03 -8.00 26.63
N GLY A 15 52.18 -7.96 27.65
CA GLY A 15 52.23 -7.02 28.77
C GLY A 15 51.14 -7.35 29.81
N ASN A 16 51.42 -8.32 30.68
CA ASN A 16 50.61 -8.75 31.83
C ASN A 16 50.46 -7.66 32.90
N VAL A 17 49.31 -7.64 33.60
CA VAL A 17 49.24 -7.47 35.06
C VAL A 17 48.16 -8.40 35.62
N ILE A 18 48.58 -9.25 36.57
CA ILE A 18 47.76 -10.16 37.38
C ILE A 18 47.59 -9.50 38.76
N SER A 19 46.42 -9.61 39.37
CA SER A 19 46.27 -9.71 40.82
C SER A 19 45.19 -10.74 41.17
N LYS A 20 45.61 -11.76 41.91
CA LYS A 20 44.81 -12.84 42.51
C LYS A 20 44.05 -12.32 43.73
N GLU A 21 42.91 -12.94 44.05
CA GLU A 21 42.67 -13.49 45.38
C GLU A 21 41.55 -14.55 45.35
N ASP A 22 41.86 -15.68 45.97
CA ASP A 22 41.14 -16.94 46.00
C ASP A 22 39.95 -16.92 47.00
N ARG A 23 38.93 -17.75 46.75
CA ARG A 23 38.29 -18.58 47.79
C ARG A 23 37.46 -19.71 47.18
N ASP A 24 37.59 -20.85 47.87
CA ASP A 24 37.38 -22.23 47.45
C ASP A 24 35.93 -22.75 47.47
N GLU A 25 35.86 -24.04 47.09
CA GLU A 25 34.87 -25.10 47.35
C GLU A 25 33.83 -25.37 46.24
N GLU A 26 34.06 -26.38 45.38
CA GLU A 26 33.70 -27.82 45.57
C GLU A 26 32.17 -28.04 45.36
N LEU A 27 31.63 -28.90 44.47
CA LEU A 27 32.01 -30.23 43.98
C LEU A 27 31.10 -30.67 42.80
N LYS A 28 31.69 -31.51 41.93
CA LYS A 28 31.12 -32.69 41.22
C LYS A 28 30.18 -32.50 40.01
N GLU A 29 30.63 -32.85 38.79
CA GLU A 29 30.62 -34.20 38.14
C GLU A 29 29.20 -34.60 37.65
N LYS A 30 28.87 -34.97 36.39
CA LYS A 30 29.57 -35.66 35.30
C LYS A 30 28.95 -35.36 33.92
N SER A 31 29.79 -35.42 32.89
CA SER A 31 29.55 -35.56 31.44
C SER A 31 29.41 -37.06 31.03
N PRO A 32 29.46 -37.52 29.75
CA PRO A 32 28.98 -37.03 28.42
C PRO A 32 28.36 -38.17 27.50
N ILE A 33 28.20 -37.88 26.18
CA ILE A 33 28.17 -38.79 24.96
C ILE A 33 26.86 -39.61 24.75
N GLU A 34 26.24 -39.92 23.58
CA GLU A 34 26.68 -40.26 22.21
C GLU A 34 25.66 -39.98 21.09
N LEU A 35 26.20 -39.70 19.90
CA LEU A 35 25.61 -39.84 18.57
C LEU A 35 25.66 -41.32 18.13
N SER A 36 24.53 -41.92 17.72
CA SER A 36 24.52 -43.01 16.72
C SER A 36 23.10 -43.30 16.23
N GLY A 37 22.95 -43.62 14.93
CA GLY A 37 21.78 -44.38 14.45
C GLY A 37 21.13 -43.96 13.14
N LEU A 38 21.84 -44.04 12.01
CA LEU A 38 21.23 -44.24 10.69
C LEU A 38 20.68 -45.67 10.58
N ARG A 39 19.40 -45.84 10.19
CA ARG A 39 18.91 -47.04 9.49
C ARG A 39 17.82 -46.66 8.47
N CYS A 40 18.15 -46.79 7.19
CA CYS A 40 17.22 -47.08 6.09
C CYS A 40 17.31 -48.57 5.73
N ILE A 41 16.23 -49.11 5.14
CA ILE A 41 16.04 -50.33 4.29
C ILE A 41 14.55 -50.75 4.49
N LYS A 42 13.72 -51.15 3.51
CA LYS A 42 13.70 -51.14 2.03
C LYS A 42 12.34 -51.78 1.60
N THR A 43 11.59 -51.13 0.70
CA THR A 43 10.92 -51.65 -0.54
C THR A 43 9.88 -52.81 -0.49
N MET A 44 8.92 -53.05 -1.43
CA MET A 44 8.77 -52.80 -2.89
C MET A 44 7.28 -52.83 -3.37
N ASN A 45 6.99 -52.01 -4.40
CA ASN A 45 6.28 -52.21 -5.69
C ASN A 45 4.93 -52.95 -5.86
N SER A 46 3.96 -52.28 -6.51
CA SER A 46 3.40 -52.49 -7.88
C SER A 46 2.07 -51.71 -7.99
N SER A 47 1.52 -51.17 -9.09
CA SER A 47 1.80 -51.08 -10.53
C SER A 47 1.02 -49.86 -11.11
N PHE A 48 1.36 -49.49 -12.34
CA PHE A 48 0.90 -48.36 -13.17
C PHE A 48 -0.61 -48.28 -13.47
N ILE A 49 -1.08 -47.04 -13.75
CA ILE A 49 -2.27 -46.60 -14.54
C ILE A 49 -3.62 -46.68 -13.78
N ASP A 50 -4.33 -45.59 -13.48
CA ASP A 50 -5.03 -44.71 -14.43
C ASP A 50 -5.41 -43.32 -13.86
N PHE A 51 -5.39 -42.34 -14.77
CA PHE A 51 -6.28 -41.18 -14.93
C PHE A 51 -6.44 -40.08 -13.85
N TYR A 52 -6.16 -38.86 -14.33
CA TYR A 52 -6.79 -37.57 -14.00
C TYR A 52 -7.86 -37.58 -12.89
N LYS A 53 -7.52 -36.99 -11.76
CA LYS A 53 -8.48 -36.19 -10.99
C LYS A 53 -7.92 -34.79 -10.83
N THR A 54 -8.35 -33.97 -11.78
CA THR A 54 -8.68 -32.55 -11.64
C THR A 54 -8.81 -32.14 -10.18
N TYR A 55 -7.93 -31.24 -9.74
CA TYR A 55 -8.28 -30.37 -8.63
C TYR A 55 -9.50 -29.56 -9.04
N GLU A 56 -10.47 -29.48 -8.13
CA GLU A 56 -11.71 -28.76 -8.34
C GLU A 56 -11.43 -27.31 -8.71
N GLU A 57 -12.02 -26.92 -9.84
CA GLU A 57 -12.21 -25.53 -10.27
C GLU A 57 -13.22 -24.86 -9.34
N GLU A 58 -12.80 -24.50 -8.13
CA GLU A 58 -13.53 -23.56 -7.27
C GLU A 58 -12.55 -22.50 -6.77
N ASP A 59 -12.23 -21.57 -7.69
CA ASP A 59 -12.12 -20.11 -7.45
C ASP A 59 -11.86 -19.40 -8.80
N LEU A 60 -12.53 -19.87 -9.86
CA LEU A 60 -12.62 -19.16 -11.14
C LEU A 60 -13.72 -18.10 -11.03
N VAL A 61 -13.38 -16.96 -10.41
CA VAL A 61 -14.06 -15.71 -10.72
C VAL A 61 -13.05 -14.73 -11.31
N LEU A 62 -13.36 -14.32 -12.52
CA LEU A 62 -12.60 -13.37 -13.31
C LEU A 62 -12.46 -12.04 -12.54
N ASN A 63 -11.21 -11.71 -12.21
CA ASN A 63 -10.71 -10.53 -11.47
C ASN A 63 -11.06 -9.13 -12.02
N LYS A 64 -12.11 -8.97 -12.84
CA LYS A 64 -12.54 -7.67 -13.37
C LYS A 64 -13.57 -6.96 -12.49
N GLU A 65 -14.38 -7.69 -11.73
CA GLU A 65 -15.44 -7.10 -10.90
C GLU A 65 -15.16 -7.24 -9.39
N ASP A 66 -14.55 -8.34 -8.96
CA ASP A 66 -14.28 -8.60 -7.52
C ASP A 66 -13.28 -7.63 -6.90
N ASN A 67 -12.25 -7.19 -7.62
CA ASN A 67 -11.31 -6.20 -7.09
C ASN A 67 -11.96 -4.82 -6.89
N LEU A 68 -13.00 -4.46 -7.64
CA LEU A 68 -13.71 -3.20 -7.46
C LEU A 68 -14.81 -3.32 -6.38
N MET A 69 -15.47 -4.47 -6.30
CA MET A 69 -16.52 -4.76 -5.32
C MET A 69 -15.97 -5.05 -3.91
N GLN A 70 -14.82 -5.72 -3.77
CA GLN A 70 -14.12 -5.85 -2.49
C GLN A 70 -13.66 -4.48 -1.99
N ASN A 71 -13.10 -3.65 -2.89
CA ASN A 71 -12.70 -2.27 -2.57
C ASN A 71 -13.89 -1.38 -2.17
N SER A 72 -15.11 -1.61 -2.70
CA SER A 72 -16.31 -0.87 -2.28
C SER A 72 -16.90 -1.36 -0.97
N ASN A 73 -16.93 -2.67 -0.71
CA ASN A 73 -17.45 -3.25 0.53
C ASN A 73 -16.51 -2.99 1.74
N LEU A 74 -15.21 -2.85 1.49
CA LEU A 74 -14.22 -2.39 2.48
C LEU A 74 -14.45 -0.95 2.97
N ILE A 75 -15.27 -0.15 2.26
CA ILE A 75 -15.57 1.24 2.66
C ILE A 75 -16.67 1.28 3.74
N GLU A 76 -17.56 0.30 3.80
CA GLU A 76 -18.60 0.21 4.84
C GLU A 76 -18.03 -0.28 6.18
N SER A 77 -17.01 -1.15 6.18
CA SER A 77 -16.35 -1.63 7.40
C SER A 77 -15.40 -0.61 8.05
N ARG A 78 -15.06 0.49 7.36
CA ARG A 78 -14.33 1.64 7.94
C ARG A 78 -15.11 2.37 9.05
N LYS A 79 -16.38 2.02 9.29
CA LYS A 79 -17.19 2.59 10.38
C LYS A 79 -17.06 1.87 11.72
N ALA A 80 -16.38 0.72 11.81
CA ALA A 80 -16.22 0.03 13.09
C ALA A 80 -15.03 -0.93 13.07
N SER A 81 -13.83 -0.47 13.40
CA SER A 81 -12.83 -1.39 13.95
C SER A 81 -11.93 -0.67 14.94
N SER A 82 -12.09 -1.08 16.19
CA SER A 82 -11.11 -0.94 17.25
C SER A 82 -9.77 -1.51 16.80
N PHE A 83 -8.68 -0.83 17.17
CA PHE A 83 -7.31 -1.28 17.02
C PHE A 83 -7.14 -2.71 17.57
N SER A 84 -7.20 -3.71 16.69
CA SER A 84 -6.61 -5.01 16.95
C SER A 84 -5.29 -5.07 16.19
N ARG A 85 -4.21 -5.25 16.94
CA ARG A 85 -2.85 -5.38 16.42
C ARG A 85 -2.77 -6.77 15.77
N SER A 86 -3.24 -6.90 14.53
CA SER A 86 -3.08 -8.13 13.76
C SER A 86 -1.57 -8.35 13.54
N GLU A 87 -1.09 -9.53 13.92
CA GLU A 87 0.29 -9.93 13.67
C GLU A 87 0.57 -9.83 12.17
N LYS A 88 1.53 -8.97 11.77
CA LYS A 88 2.01 -8.86 10.39
C LYS A 88 2.61 -10.21 9.96
N LYS A 89 1.81 -11.09 9.37
CA LYS A 89 2.30 -12.36 8.82
C LYS A 89 2.94 -12.11 7.45
N ASN A 90 4.24 -12.35 7.35
CA ASN A 90 4.95 -12.37 6.07
C ASN A 90 4.49 -13.61 5.29
N ASN A 91 3.70 -13.40 4.24
CA ASN A 91 3.13 -14.47 3.43
C ASN A 91 3.96 -14.79 2.19
N ILE A 92 5.22 -14.32 2.08
CA ILE A 92 6.05 -14.59 0.91
C ILE A 92 6.62 -16.01 1.00
N PRO A 93 6.33 -16.88 0.01
CA PRO A 93 6.88 -18.22 -0.06
C PRO A 93 8.42 -18.22 0.00
N PRO A 94 9.07 -19.17 0.71
CA PRO A 94 10.53 -19.22 0.83
C PRO A 94 11.28 -19.29 -0.51
N ASN A 95 10.71 -19.99 -1.50
CA ASN A 95 11.26 -20.06 -2.86
C ASN A 95 11.25 -18.71 -3.60
N ILE A 96 10.43 -17.75 -3.17
CA ILE A 96 10.43 -16.37 -3.63
C ILE A 96 11.37 -15.53 -2.77
N ALA A 97 11.28 -15.63 -1.44
CA ALA A 97 12.09 -14.86 -0.51
C ALA A 97 13.60 -15.04 -0.76
N ASN A 98 14.04 -16.26 -1.06
CA ASN A 98 15.45 -16.59 -1.35
C ASN A 98 16.01 -15.94 -2.63
N LYS A 99 15.19 -15.22 -3.40
CA LYS A 99 15.62 -14.45 -4.58
C LYS A 99 16.03 -13.02 -4.24
N PHE A 100 15.86 -12.61 -2.99
CA PHE A 100 16.21 -11.29 -2.48
C PHE A 100 17.42 -11.38 -1.54
N PRO A 101 18.17 -10.28 -1.37
CA PRO A 101 19.19 -10.19 -0.32
C PRO A 101 18.61 -10.51 1.07
N ILE A 102 19.44 -11.04 1.96
CA ILE A 102 19.02 -11.49 3.29
C ILE A 102 18.50 -10.32 4.15
N GLU A 103 19.00 -9.11 3.88
CA GLU A 103 18.66 -7.86 4.56
C GLU A 103 17.32 -7.27 4.10
N THR A 104 16.61 -7.95 3.19
CA THR A 104 15.36 -7.47 2.63
C THR A 104 14.24 -7.48 3.66
N GLU A 105 13.60 -6.33 3.85
CA GLU A 105 12.38 -6.19 4.63
C GLU A 105 11.18 -6.13 3.68
N PHE A 106 10.37 -7.18 3.63
CA PHE A 106 9.15 -7.19 2.81
C PHE A 106 8.07 -6.33 3.46
N LEU A 107 7.49 -5.43 2.66
CA LEU A 107 6.51 -4.47 3.16
C LEU A 107 5.11 -5.08 3.13
N THR A 108 4.45 -5.03 4.28
CA THR A 108 3.02 -5.32 4.42
C THR A 108 2.24 -4.02 4.27
N LEU A 109 1.38 -3.93 3.25
CA LEU A 109 0.62 -2.72 2.94
C LEU A 109 -0.83 -2.82 3.41
N GLU A 110 -1.31 -1.79 4.10
CA GLU A 110 -2.68 -1.73 4.62
C GLU A 110 -3.72 -1.78 3.49
N ASN A 111 -3.44 -1.09 2.37
CA ASN A 111 -4.31 -1.04 1.21
C ASN A 111 -4.35 -2.37 0.41
N LEU A 112 -3.54 -3.36 0.81
CA LEU A 112 -3.56 -4.73 0.28
C LEU A 112 -4.01 -5.74 1.34
N GLU A 113 -4.86 -5.33 2.29
CA GLU A 113 -5.33 -6.18 3.38
C GLU A 113 -4.20 -6.79 4.22
N HIS A 114 -3.12 -6.03 4.40
CA HIS A 114 -1.91 -6.50 5.07
C HIS A 114 -1.21 -7.65 4.33
N SER A 115 -1.40 -7.73 3.02
CA SER A 115 -0.55 -8.53 2.12
C SER A 115 0.78 -7.81 1.83
N ASN A 116 1.77 -8.61 1.48
CA ASN A 116 3.09 -8.18 1.03
C ASN A 116 3.37 -8.56 -0.44
N LEU A 117 2.33 -8.96 -1.16
CA LEU A 117 2.40 -9.21 -2.59
C LEU A 117 1.07 -8.92 -3.28
N LEU A 118 1.13 -8.58 -4.56
CA LEU A 118 -0.04 -8.38 -5.41
C LEU A 118 0.15 -9.14 -6.73
N ARG A 119 -0.83 -9.98 -7.11
CA ARG A 119 -0.82 -10.70 -8.39
C ARG A 119 -1.40 -9.81 -9.48
N ILE A 120 -0.75 -9.82 -10.64
CA ILE A 120 -1.21 -9.12 -11.84
C ILE A 120 -1.18 -10.08 -13.03
N VAL A 121 -2.05 -9.82 -14.00
CA VAL A 121 -2.06 -10.55 -15.28
C VAL A 121 -1.96 -9.52 -16.39
N ASP A 122 -0.88 -9.62 -17.17
CA ASP A 122 -0.59 -8.77 -18.33
C ASP A 122 -0.42 -9.67 -19.55
N GLU A 123 -1.25 -9.48 -20.58
CA GLU A 123 -1.26 -10.34 -21.79
C GLU A 123 -1.21 -11.86 -21.46
N GLU A 124 -2.10 -12.32 -20.58
CA GLU A 124 -2.21 -13.72 -20.11
C GLU A 124 -1.00 -14.24 -19.31
N LYS A 125 0.00 -13.39 -19.04
CA LYS A 125 1.16 -13.74 -18.21
C LYS A 125 0.93 -13.29 -16.77
N GLU A 126 0.90 -14.27 -15.87
CA GLU A 126 0.85 -14.02 -14.44
C GLU A 126 2.18 -13.47 -13.93
N SER A 127 2.11 -12.39 -13.16
CA SER A 127 3.25 -11.80 -12.46
C SER A 127 2.87 -11.41 -11.03
N ILE A 128 3.86 -11.27 -10.17
CA ILE A 128 3.71 -10.81 -8.79
C ILE A 128 4.51 -9.52 -8.60
N LEU A 129 3.88 -8.56 -7.93
CA LEU A 129 4.48 -7.35 -7.41
C LEU A 129 4.80 -7.54 -5.93
N ILE A 130 6.03 -7.21 -5.52
CA ILE A 130 6.46 -7.31 -4.11
C ILE A 130 7.09 -5.99 -3.69
N PRO A 131 6.45 -5.20 -2.81
CA PRO A 131 7.06 -4.03 -2.19
C PRO A 131 8.02 -4.47 -1.08
N TYR A 132 9.22 -3.88 -1.04
CA TYR A 132 10.23 -4.19 -0.03
C TYR A 132 11.15 -3.01 0.25
N LEU A 133 11.87 -3.06 1.36
CA LEU A 133 13.01 -2.21 1.66
C LEU A 133 14.30 -3.02 1.55
N LEU A 134 15.32 -2.39 0.99
CA LEU A 134 16.70 -2.86 1.06
C LEU A 134 17.56 -1.66 1.44
N ASP A 135 18.31 -1.78 2.54
CA ASP A 135 19.12 -0.69 3.11
C ASP A 135 18.33 0.62 3.26
N LYS A 136 17.11 0.52 3.82
CA LYS A 136 16.15 1.64 4.01
C LYS A 136 15.72 2.34 2.72
N THR A 137 16.04 1.78 1.56
CA THR A 137 15.58 2.29 0.27
C THR A 137 14.37 1.46 -0.18
N PRO A 138 13.25 2.08 -0.57
CA PRO A 138 12.08 1.35 -1.06
C PRO A 138 12.27 0.85 -2.49
N TYR A 139 11.77 -0.35 -2.74
CA TYR A 139 11.76 -1.00 -4.04
C TYR A 139 10.43 -1.70 -4.30
N LEU A 140 10.06 -1.79 -5.58
CA LEU A 140 9.01 -2.68 -6.06
C LEU A 140 9.61 -3.70 -7.01
N ALA A 141 9.54 -4.98 -6.65
CA ALA A 141 9.95 -6.07 -7.52
C ALA A 141 8.79 -6.52 -8.42
N LEU A 142 9.11 -6.82 -9.69
CA LEU A 142 8.25 -7.53 -10.62
C LEU A 142 8.83 -8.92 -10.87
N LEU A 143 8.06 -9.94 -10.53
CA LEU A 143 8.42 -11.33 -10.76
C LEU A 143 7.42 -11.96 -11.73
N ASN A 144 7.89 -12.54 -12.83
CA ASN A 144 7.01 -13.24 -13.76
C ASN A 144 6.96 -14.72 -13.39
N LYS A 145 5.78 -15.33 -13.54
CA LYS A 145 5.64 -16.78 -13.45
C LYS A 145 6.30 -17.44 -14.65
N ASN A 146 7.09 -18.48 -14.39
CA ASN A 146 7.71 -19.34 -15.39
C ASN A 146 7.58 -20.80 -14.93
N TYR A 147 6.77 -21.60 -15.64
CA TYR A 147 6.39 -22.98 -15.29
C TYR A 147 6.01 -23.13 -13.80
N GLU A 148 6.96 -23.51 -12.95
CA GLU A 148 6.75 -23.79 -11.51
C GLU A 148 7.35 -22.73 -10.58
N SER A 149 7.95 -21.65 -11.09
CA SER A 149 8.63 -20.66 -10.24
C SER A 149 8.41 -19.22 -10.68
N TYR A 150 8.65 -18.28 -9.76
CA TYR A 150 8.67 -16.85 -10.05
C TYR A 150 10.09 -16.38 -10.30
N MET A 151 10.32 -15.65 -11.39
CA MET A 151 11.64 -15.11 -11.73
C MET A 151 11.62 -13.59 -11.63
N LEU A 152 12.54 -13.03 -10.85
CA LEU A 152 12.74 -11.59 -10.77
C LEU A 152 13.10 -11.04 -12.16
N LYS A 153 12.27 -10.12 -12.66
CA LYS A 153 12.43 -9.50 -13.98
C LYS A 153 12.88 -8.06 -13.88
N HIS A 154 12.36 -7.32 -12.91
CA HIS A 154 12.67 -5.92 -12.74
C HIS A 154 12.54 -5.48 -11.29
N ASN A 155 13.37 -4.53 -10.89
CA ASN A 155 13.30 -3.84 -9.61
C ASN A 155 13.18 -2.35 -9.88
N PHE A 156 12.05 -1.77 -9.50
CA PHE A 156 11.90 -0.32 -9.51
C PHE A 156 12.42 0.24 -8.19
N ARG A 157 13.50 1.02 -8.25
CA ARG A 157 14.02 1.77 -7.10
C ARG A 157 13.14 3.00 -6.88
N GLY A 158 12.53 3.06 -5.70
CA GLY A 158 11.71 4.18 -5.26
C GLY A 158 12.51 5.34 -4.66
N GLU A 159 11.76 6.32 -4.17
CA GLU A 159 12.27 7.44 -3.39
C GLU A 159 11.61 7.48 -2.00
N GLY A 160 12.10 8.34 -1.11
CA GLY A 160 11.55 8.48 0.24
C GLY A 160 11.89 7.34 1.18
N PHE A 161 11.04 7.12 2.18
CA PHE A 161 11.30 6.24 3.32
C PHE A 161 10.72 4.84 3.15
N THR A 162 9.54 4.71 2.51
CA THR A 162 8.84 3.43 2.32
C THR A 162 7.80 3.52 1.20
N ILE A 163 7.22 2.38 0.83
CA ILE A 163 6.00 2.31 0.01
C ILE A 163 4.80 2.26 0.96
N LYS A 164 3.89 3.22 0.82
CA LYS A 164 2.67 3.32 1.62
C LYS A 164 1.46 2.70 0.93
N ASP A 165 1.37 2.87 -0.38
CA ASP A 165 0.23 2.43 -1.17
C ASP A 165 0.69 1.74 -2.46
N LEU A 166 -0.03 0.70 -2.87
CA LEU A 166 0.16 0.01 -4.15
C LEU A 166 -1.19 -0.34 -4.76
N PHE A 167 -1.49 0.18 -5.95
CA PHE A 167 -2.71 -0.15 -6.70
C PHE A 167 -2.38 -0.62 -8.11
N VAL A 168 -3.28 -1.42 -8.68
CA VAL A 168 -3.17 -1.87 -10.06
C VAL A 168 -4.48 -1.61 -10.79
N LEU A 169 -4.37 -1.10 -12.01
CA LEU A 169 -5.49 -0.97 -12.94
C LEU A 169 -5.18 -1.73 -14.21
N ASN A 170 -5.96 -2.78 -14.49
CA ASN A 170 -5.86 -3.56 -15.71
C ASN A 170 -6.81 -2.98 -16.78
N LEU A 171 -6.24 -2.35 -17.80
CA LEU A 171 -6.96 -1.75 -18.93
C LEU A 171 -7.16 -2.75 -20.09
N GLY A 172 -6.91 -4.05 -19.85
CA GLY A 172 -7.01 -5.13 -20.82
C GLY A 172 -5.76 -5.28 -21.69
N LYS A 173 -5.30 -4.18 -22.32
CA LYS A 173 -4.06 -4.16 -23.11
C LYS A 173 -2.83 -3.69 -22.35
N GLU A 174 -3.04 -3.02 -21.22
CA GLU A 174 -1.98 -2.45 -20.41
C GLU A 174 -2.34 -2.61 -18.94
N VAL A 175 -1.32 -2.84 -18.12
CA VAL A 175 -1.44 -2.82 -16.66
C VAL A 175 -0.75 -1.57 -16.14
N LEU A 176 -1.51 -0.69 -15.48
CA LEU A 176 -0.99 0.45 -14.74
C LEU A 176 -0.74 0.05 -13.29
N VAL A 177 0.42 0.43 -12.77
CA VAL A 177 0.83 0.23 -11.37
C VAL A 177 1.02 1.59 -10.73
N PHE A 178 0.24 1.87 -9.70
CA PHE A 178 0.27 3.10 -8.92
C PHE A 178 1.04 2.83 -7.63
N ILE A 179 2.13 3.55 -7.40
CA ILE A 179 3.01 3.36 -6.25
C ILE A 179 3.07 4.65 -5.44
N GLY A 180 2.69 4.55 -4.19
CA GLY A 180 2.75 5.63 -3.22
C GLY A 180 4.02 5.58 -2.39
N PHE A 181 4.97 6.48 -2.64
CA PHE A 181 6.17 6.61 -1.81
C PHE A 181 5.93 7.60 -0.68
N GLN A 182 6.22 7.19 0.55
CA GLN A 182 6.21 8.11 1.68
C GLN A 182 7.47 8.97 1.65
N VAL A 183 7.32 10.27 1.39
CA VAL A 183 8.44 11.23 1.30
C VAL A 183 8.54 12.14 2.53
N ASP A 184 7.47 12.19 3.34
CA ASP A 184 7.42 12.82 4.67
C ASP A 184 6.38 12.10 5.55
N THR A 185 6.34 12.43 6.83
CA THR A 185 5.36 11.99 7.83
C THR A 185 3.91 12.07 7.36
N LYS A 186 3.51 13.12 6.64
CA LYS A 186 2.14 13.34 6.14
C LYS A 186 2.03 13.49 4.62
N LEU A 187 3.15 13.29 3.91
CA LEU A 187 3.23 13.55 2.47
C LEU A 187 3.71 12.31 1.74
N ASN A 188 2.91 11.89 0.75
CA ASN A 188 3.28 10.83 -0.16
C ASN A 188 3.39 11.37 -1.58
N LYS A 189 4.23 10.74 -2.39
CA LYS A 189 4.41 11.01 -3.81
C LYS A 189 3.98 9.80 -4.63
N LEU A 190 3.08 10.02 -5.58
CA LEU A 190 2.52 8.98 -6.42
C LEU A 190 3.31 8.83 -7.72
N HIS A 191 3.75 7.61 -7.98
CA HIS A 191 4.30 7.17 -9.26
C HIS A 191 3.29 6.32 -10.00
N ILE A 192 3.25 6.45 -11.32
CA ILE A 192 2.37 5.65 -12.18
C ILE A 192 3.23 5.03 -13.25
N LEU A 193 3.30 3.70 -13.23
CA LEU A 193 4.11 2.89 -14.13
C LEU A 193 3.20 2.03 -15.01
N LYS A 194 3.67 1.70 -16.20
CA LYS A 194 3.13 0.65 -17.06
C LYS A 194 4.00 -0.59 -16.92
N VAL A 195 3.38 -1.76 -16.91
CA VAL A 195 4.10 -3.02 -17.17
C VAL A 195 4.22 -3.18 -18.68
N LYS A 196 5.45 -3.33 -19.17
CA LYS A 196 5.74 -3.54 -20.60
C LYS A 196 6.93 -4.48 -20.72
N ASP A 197 6.76 -5.56 -21.46
CA ASP A 197 7.81 -6.57 -21.72
C ASP A 197 8.47 -7.11 -20.43
N GLY A 198 7.67 -7.27 -19.36
CA GLY A 198 8.15 -7.72 -18.05
C GLY A 198 9.02 -6.69 -17.31
N LYS A 199 8.92 -5.41 -17.65
CA LYS A 199 9.59 -4.30 -16.97
C LYS A 199 8.59 -3.20 -16.61
N PHE A 200 9.00 -2.36 -15.67
CA PHE A 200 8.28 -1.13 -15.38
C PHE A 200 8.82 -0.01 -16.27
N VAL A 201 7.90 0.69 -16.93
CA VAL A 201 8.19 1.94 -17.64
C VAL A 201 7.27 3.03 -17.13
N LYS A 202 7.70 4.29 -17.17
CA LYS A 202 6.85 5.41 -16.74
C LYS A 202 5.58 5.45 -17.60
N ALA A 203 4.40 5.58 -16.97
CA ALA A 203 3.14 5.58 -17.70
C ALA A 203 2.90 6.87 -18.48
N PHE A 204 3.24 8.02 -17.87
CA PHE A 204 2.90 9.35 -18.38
C PHE A 204 4.08 10.32 -18.29
N ASN A 205 4.08 11.35 -19.15
CA ASN A 205 5.01 12.47 -19.06
C ASN A 205 4.72 13.31 -17.79
N GLU A 206 5.77 13.92 -17.26
CA GLU A 206 5.89 14.37 -15.87
C GLU A 206 4.82 15.35 -15.37
N ASN A 207 4.04 14.89 -14.40
CA ASN A 207 3.48 15.71 -13.33
C ASN A 207 3.79 14.99 -12.01
N GLU A 208 4.19 15.72 -10.98
CA GLU A 208 4.33 15.16 -9.64
C GLU A 208 2.98 15.23 -8.92
N TYR A 209 2.52 14.10 -8.42
CA TYR A 209 1.27 14.01 -7.68
C TYR A 209 1.57 13.72 -6.22
N TYR A 210 1.33 14.73 -5.38
CA TYR A 210 1.47 14.60 -3.93
C TYR A 210 0.10 14.39 -3.29
N TYR A 211 0.05 13.56 -2.27
CA TYR A 211 -1.21 13.21 -1.61
C TYR A 211 -1.02 12.86 -0.14
N SER A 212 -2.12 12.96 0.61
CA SER A 212 -2.23 12.48 1.98
C SER A 212 -3.07 11.21 2.06
N LYS A 213 -4.15 11.12 1.28
CA LYS A 213 -4.92 9.88 1.02
C LYS A 213 -5.16 9.75 -0.49
N VAL A 214 -5.15 8.52 -1.00
CA VAL A 214 -5.36 8.24 -2.43
C VAL A 214 -6.30 7.05 -2.59
N PHE A 215 -7.16 7.11 -3.61
CA PHE A 215 -8.14 6.08 -3.88
C PHE A 215 -8.24 5.85 -5.39
N LEU A 216 -8.46 4.60 -5.78
CA LEU A 216 -8.83 4.22 -7.13
C LEU A 216 -10.27 3.70 -7.07
N GLU A 217 -11.21 4.41 -7.68
CA GLU A 217 -12.63 4.07 -7.62
C GLU A 217 -13.26 4.08 -9.00
N ASN A 218 -14.20 3.18 -9.25
CA ASN A 218 -15.02 3.19 -10.45
C ASN A 218 -16.29 4.00 -10.19
N LEU A 219 -16.27 5.29 -10.54
CA LEU A 219 -17.40 6.19 -10.30
C LEU A 219 -18.42 6.16 -11.43
N ASN A 220 -18.02 5.71 -12.63
CA ASN A 220 -18.92 5.66 -13.78
C ASN A 220 -19.67 4.32 -13.90
N LYS A 221 -19.44 3.36 -12.99
CA LYS A 221 -19.92 1.97 -13.07
C LYS A 221 -19.61 1.28 -14.40
N ASP A 222 -18.59 1.76 -15.10
CA ASP A 222 -18.08 1.23 -16.36
C ASP A 222 -16.78 0.46 -16.08
N LYS A 223 -15.91 0.20 -17.08
CA LYS A 223 -14.56 -0.35 -16.83
C LYS A 223 -13.50 0.74 -16.57
N GLU A 224 -13.90 2.01 -16.55
CA GLU A 224 -13.00 3.13 -16.25
C GLU A 224 -12.92 3.35 -14.74
N ALA A 225 -11.71 3.51 -14.22
CA ALA A 225 -11.49 3.94 -12.84
C ALA A 225 -11.00 5.39 -12.80
N GLU A 226 -11.42 6.10 -11.77
CA GLU A 226 -10.97 7.43 -11.41
C GLU A 226 -9.94 7.34 -10.28
N LEU A 227 -8.90 8.17 -10.38
CA LEU A 227 -7.96 8.39 -9.29
C LEU A 227 -8.46 9.57 -8.47
N ILE A 228 -8.65 9.37 -7.17
CA ILE A 228 -9.03 10.42 -6.23
C ILE A 228 -7.88 10.68 -5.28
N ILE A 229 -7.44 11.94 -5.24
CA ILE A 229 -6.37 12.42 -4.38
C ILE A 229 -6.95 13.36 -3.33
N TRP A 230 -6.67 13.07 -2.07
CA TRP A 230 -6.96 13.94 -0.94
C TRP A 230 -5.65 14.57 -0.47
N ILE A 231 -5.59 15.90 -0.50
CA ILE A 231 -4.44 16.71 -0.13
C ILE A 231 -4.78 17.38 1.20
N ASN A 232 -4.01 17.10 2.24
CA ASN A 232 -4.24 17.72 3.54
C ASN A 232 -4.05 19.23 3.47
N GLU A 233 -5.03 20.00 3.94
CA GLU A 233 -4.94 21.46 4.05
C GLU A 233 -4.73 21.89 5.51
N ILE A 234 -5.52 21.32 6.43
CA ILE A 234 -5.44 21.62 7.86
C ILE A 234 -6.07 20.47 8.66
N GLU A 235 -5.47 20.06 9.77
CA GLU A 235 -5.96 18.94 10.60
C GLU A 235 -6.38 17.70 9.78
N GLU A 236 -7.62 17.24 9.90
CA GLU A 236 -8.22 16.16 9.07
C GLU A 236 -9.13 16.74 7.96
N ALA A 237 -8.85 17.96 7.51
CA ALA A 237 -9.51 18.56 6.36
C ALA A 237 -8.64 18.50 5.10
N TYR A 238 -9.30 18.22 3.98
CA TYR A 238 -8.64 17.88 2.73
C TYR A 238 -9.27 18.60 1.54
N LYS A 239 -8.39 19.08 0.66
CA LYS A 239 -8.74 19.39 -0.73
C LYS A 239 -8.79 18.09 -1.52
N ILE A 240 -9.85 17.91 -2.29
CA ILE A 240 -10.09 16.69 -3.06
C ILE A 240 -9.97 16.99 -4.55
N GLU A 241 -9.19 16.16 -5.24
CA GLU A 241 -9.02 16.22 -6.68
C GLU A 241 -9.35 14.86 -7.30
N ILE A 242 -10.23 14.87 -8.30
CA ILE A 242 -10.66 13.68 -9.03
C ILE A 242 -10.05 13.74 -10.43
N TYR A 243 -9.42 12.65 -10.84
CA TYR A 243 -8.77 12.51 -12.13
C TYR A 243 -9.37 11.33 -12.90
N SER A 244 -9.77 11.60 -14.15
CA SER A 244 -10.00 10.52 -15.10
C SER A 244 -8.67 10.00 -15.61
N ILE A 245 -8.50 8.68 -15.60
CA ILE A 245 -7.31 8.02 -16.15
C ILE A 245 -7.51 7.87 -17.65
N LYS A 246 -6.60 8.43 -18.45
CA LYS A 246 -6.60 8.37 -19.91
C LYS A 246 -5.27 7.83 -20.40
N GLU A 247 -5.23 7.37 -21.65
CA GLU A 247 -4.07 6.71 -22.27
C GLU A 247 -2.77 7.54 -22.15
N ASN A 248 -2.90 8.87 -22.26
CA ASN A 248 -1.78 9.82 -22.24
C ASN A 248 -1.56 10.51 -20.89
N GLY A 249 -2.36 10.21 -19.86
CA GLY A 249 -2.22 10.90 -18.58
C GLY A 249 -3.46 10.94 -17.71
N LEU A 250 -3.29 11.58 -16.57
CA LEU A 250 -4.39 11.94 -15.68
C LEU A 250 -4.99 13.28 -16.12
N LYS A 251 -6.32 13.32 -16.25
CA LYS A 251 -7.05 14.56 -16.53
C LYS A 251 -7.98 14.89 -15.38
N LYS A 252 -7.71 16.01 -14.70
CA LYS A 252 -8.58 16.51 -13.63
C LYS A 252 -9.99 16.72 -14.16
N THR A 253 -10.99 16.27 -13.41
CA THR A 253 -12.40 16.32 -13.79
C THR A 253 -13.28 16.68 -12.60
N ASN A 254 -14.43 17.29 -12.88
CA ASN A 254 -15.50 17.54 -11.92
C ASN A 254 -16.80 16.78 -12.29
N LYS A 255 -16.75 15.93 -13.34
CA LYS A 255 -17.91 15.17 -13.83
C LYS A 255 -18.56 14.36 -12.71
N PHE A 256 -17.73 13.80 -11.82
CA PHE A 256 -18.15 12.91 -10.74
C PHE A 256 -18.27 13.59 -9.38
N ASP A 257 -18.16 14.93 -9.31
CA ASP A 257 -18.23 15.66 -8.03
C ASP A 257 -19.53 15.32 -7.29
N LYS A 258 -20.66 15.27 -7.98
CA LYS A 258 -21.96 14.99 -7.34
C LYS A 258 -22.01 13.61 -6.69
N GLU A 259 -21.42 12.60 -7.32
CA GLU A 259 -21.45 11.21 -6.87
C GLU A 259 -20.42 10.96 -5.77
N TYR A 260 -19.16 11.33 -6.01
CA TYR A 260 -18.08 11.06 -5.07
C TYR A 260 -18.22 11.85 -3.76
N TYR A 261 -18.66 13.11 -3.83
CA TYR A 261 -18.85 13.91 -2.62
C TYR A 261 -19.98 13.39 -1.73
N GLY A 262 -20.74 12.38 -2.19
CA GLY A 262 -21.38 11.35 -1.37
C GLY A 262 -20.62 11.03 -0.09
N LYS A 263 -19.48 10.38 -0.28
CA LYS A 263 -18.59 9.86 0.76
C LYS A 263 -17.92 10.99 1.55
N VAL A 264 -17.61 12.10 0.88
CA VAL A 264 -16.96 13.27 1.50
C VAL A 264 -17.88 13.94 2.53
N VAL A 265 -19.18 14.06 2.23
CA VAL A 265 -20.16 14.56 3.19
C VAL A 265 -20.20 13.65 4.43
N ASP A 266 -20.27 12.34 4.23
CA ASP A 266 -20.32 11.39 5.36
C ASP A 266 -19.04 11.43 6.19
N TYR A 267 -17.89 11.59 5.54
CA TYR A 267 -16.60 11.78 6.21
C TYR A 267 -16.61 12.98 7.16
N TYR A 268 -17.00 14.17 6.68
CA TYR A 268 -17.02 15.38 7.52
C TYR A 268 -18.11 15.36 8.58
N LYS A 269 -19.26 14.73 8.31
CA LYS A 269 -20.27 14.49 9.36
C LYS A 269 -19.72 13.64 10.50
N ASN A 270 -19.07 12.52 10.18
CA ASN A 270 -18.48 11.65 11.20
C ASN A 270 -17.40 12.39 11.99
N LEU A 271 -16.59 13.24 11.34
CA LEU A 271 -15.60 14.07 12.03
C LEU A 271 -16.25 15.05 13.01
N ILE A 272 -17.33 15.73 12.61
CA ILE A 272 -18.07 16.65 13.48
C ILE A 272 -18.69 15.92 14.67
N GLU A 273 -19.23 14.72 14.45
CA GLU A 273 -19.81 13.90 15.52
C GLU A 273 -18.75 13.35 16.49
N SER A 274 -17.53 13.13 16.02
CA SER A 274 -16.47 12.43 16.78
C SER A 274 -15.39 13.33 17.38
N TYR A 275 -15.27 14.61 16.99
CA TYR A 275 -14.13 15.47 17.34
C TYR A 275 -14.51 16.91 17.75
N GLY A 276 -13.60 17.57 18.46
CA GLY A 276 -13.78 18.92 19.03
C GLY A 276 -13.61 20.11 18.08
N ASN A 277 -13.04 19.94 16.87
CA ASN A 277 -12.83 21.07 15.93
C ASN A 277 -13.96 21.21 14.89
N ARG A 278 -15.18 21.36 15.41
CA ARG A 278 -16.41 21.45 14.60
C ARG A 278 -16.36 22.56 13.55
N ASN A 279 -15.74 23.70 13.87
CA ASN A 279 -15.79 24.89 13.02
C ASN A 279 -15.05 24.68 11.69
N ILE A 280 -13.86 24.07 11.74
CA ILE A 280 -13.12 23.69 10.53
C ILE A 280 -13.94 22.70 9.71
N TYR A 281 -14.39 21.59 10.32
CA TYR A 281 -15.08 20.54 9.58
C TYR A 281 -16.44 20.96 9.02
N SER A 282 -17.16 21.87 9.69
CA SER A 282 -18.40 22.48 9.17
C SER A 282 -18.14 23.24 7.87
N TYR A 283 -17.05 24.00 7.76
CA TYR A 283 -16.70 24.68 6.51
C TYR A 283 -16.49 23.70 5.36
N TYR A 284 -15.72 22.64 5.57
CA TYR A 284 -15.47 21.63 4.53
C TYR A 284 -16.71 20.78 4.22
N LEU A 285 -17.59 20.54 5.21
CA LEU A 285 -18.90 19.94 4.98
C LEU A 285 -19.77 20.81 4.06
N ALA A 286 -19.77 22.14 4.25
CA ALA A 286 -20.48 23.05 3.37
C ALA A 286 -19.93 23.02 1.93
N LEU A 287 -18.61 22.99 1.76
CA LEU A 287 -17.97 22.82 0.44
C LEU A 287 -18.34 21.47 -0.20
N ALA A 288 -18.42 20.39 0.59
CA ALA A 288 -18.84 19.09 0.09
C ALA A 288 -20.31 19.10 -0.37
N TYR A 289 -21.21 19.78 0.34
CA TYR A 289 -22.58 20.00 -0.10
C TYR A 289 -22.67 20.87 -1.36
N GLU A 290 -21.83 21.90 -1.50
CA GLU A 290 -21.73 22.69 -2.74
C GLU A 290 -21.40 21.79 -3.93
N LYS A 291 -20.42 20.90 -3.78
CA LYS A 291 -19.98 19.95 -4.80
C LYS A 291 -21.08 18.98 -5.23
N ARG A 292 -21.96 18.61 -4.30
CA ARG A 292 -23.18 17.84 -4.57
C ARG A 292 -24.35 18.65 -5.15
N ARG A 293 -24.20 19.96 -5.26
CA ARG A 293 -25.26 20.92 -5.62
C ARG A 293 -26.43 20.94 -4.62
N GLU A 294 -26.18 20.54 -3.38
CA GLU A 294 -27.15 20.54 -2.29
C GLU A 294 -27.09 21.89 -1.56
N TYR A 295 -27.30 22.98 -2.30
CA TYR A 295 -26.99 24.35 -1.85
C TYR A 295 -27.76 24.78 -0.59
N ARG A 296 -28.99 24.31 -0.40
CA ARG A 296 -29.77 24.57 0.82
C ARG A 296 -29.10 23.99 2.07
N LYS A 297 -28.54 22.77 1.97
CA LYS A 297 -27.82 22.15 3.08
C LYS A 297 -26.48 22.84 3.32
N ALA A 298 -25.77 23.20 2.25
CA ALA A 298 -24.53 23.97 2.36
C ALA A 298 -24.75 25.31 3.10
N ILE A 299 -25.83 26.02 2.76
CA ILE A 299 -26.19 27.29 3.43
C ILE A 299 -26.54 27.06 4.90
N ALA A 300 -27.31 26.02 5.24
CA ALA A 300 -27.64 25.71 6.63
C ALA A 300 -26.37 25.50 7.48
N VAL A 301 -25.42 24.69 6.97
CA VAL A 301 -24.13 24.47 7.66
C VAL A 301 -23.33 25.77 7.81
N ILE A 302 -23.37 26.67 6.81
CA ILE A 302 -22.70 27.97 6.91
C ILE A 302 -23.39 28.89 7.92
N ASP A 303 -24.71 28.86 7.98
CA ASP A 303 -25.48 29.65 8.94
C ASP A 303 -25.15 29.20 10.37
N ASP A 304 -25.13 27.90 10.63
CA ASP A 304 -24.67 27.35 11.93
C ASP A 304 -23.23 27.78 12.23
N ALA A 305 -22.31 27.67 11.26
CA ALA A 305 -20.90 28.03 11.45
C ALA A 305 -20.68 29.54 11.68
N LEU A 306 -21.61 30.41 11.27
CA LEU A 306 -21.55 31.85 11.52
C LEU A 306 -21.98 32.24 12.93
N GLU A 307 -22.70 31.35 13.63
CA GLU A 307 -23.16 31.55 15.02
C GLU A 307 -22.12 31.08 16.06
N GLU A 308 -21.12 30.30 15.63
CA GLU A 308 -20.04 29.81 16.49
C GLU A 308 -19.13 30.96 16.98
N GLU A 309 -18.55 30.82 18.18
CA GLU A 309 -17.69 31.85 18.80
C GLU A 309 -16.45 32.18 17.94
N PHE A 310 -15.91 31.17 17.27
CA PHE A 310 -14.73 31.27 16.40
C PHE A 310 -15.02 30.72 14.99
N PRO A 311 -15.74 31.46 14.13
CA PRO A 311 -16.09 30.99 12.79
C PRO A 311 -14.85 30.74 11.94
N TYR A 312 -14.80 29.58 11.30
CA TYR A 312 -13.75 29.24 10.33
C TYR A 312 -14.30 29.22 8.90
N PRO A 313 -13.57 29.70 7.88
CA PRO A 313 -12.24 30.31 7.96
C PRO A 313 -12.24 31.78 8.41
N SER A 314 -13.25 32.54 7.98
CA SER A 314 -13.56 33.87 8.53
C SER A 314 -15.03 34.20 8.28
N VAL A 315 -15.58 35.13 9.06
CA VAL A 315 -16.97 35.59 8.89
C VAL A 315 -17.21 36.15 7.48
N GLU A 316 -16.26 36.91 6.93
CA GLU A 316 -16.34 37.47 5.58
C GLU A 316 -16.39 36.37 4.54
N LYS A 317 -15.54 35.34 4.68
CA LYS A 317 -15.46 34.24 3.72
C LYS A 317 -16.70 33.36 3.75
N LEU A 318 -17.24 33.09 4.94
CA LEU A 318 -18.50 32.38 5.11
C LEU A 318 -19.67 33.18 4.51
N LYS A 319 -19.74 34.50 4.74
CA LYS A 319 -20.75 35.38 4.12
C LYS A 319 -20.64 35.42 2.60
N GLU A 320 -19.42 35.45 2.05
CA GLU A 320 -19.16 35.38 0.61
C GLU A 320 -19.67 34.06 0.02
N LEU A 321 -19.30 32.93 0.65
CA LEU A 321 -19.74 31.60 0.24
C LEU A 321 -21.26 31.48 0.29
N ARG A 322 -21.89 31.91 1.40
CA ARG A 322 -23.35 31.94 1.54
C ARG A 322 -24.01 32.74 0.41
N LYS A 323 -23.50 33.94 0.11
CA LYS A 323 -24.02 34.80 -0.97
C LYS A 323 -23.88 34.14 -2.33
N LYS A 324 -22.74 33.50 -2.61
CA LYS A 324 -22.51 32.72 -3.84
C LYS A 324 -23.54 31.60 -3.98
N LEU A 325 -23.75 30.82 -2.92
CA LEU A 325 -24.68 29.68 -2.93
C LEU A 325 -26.14 30.12 -3.08
N LYS A 326 -26.56 31.22 -2.44
CA LYS A 326 -27.93 31.76 -2.59
C LYS A 326 -28.27 32.10 -4.05
N LYS A 327 -27.29 32.57 -4.83
CA LYS A 327 -27.48 32.84 -6.27
C LYS A 327 -27.66 31.59 -7.12
N LEU A 328 -27.30 30.41 -6.61
CA LEU A 328 -27.40 29.12 -7.30
C LEU A 328 -28.71 28.39 -7.01
N ILE A 329 -29.48 28.85 -6.02
CA ILE A 329 -30.84 28.37 -5.75
C ILE A 329 -31.76 29.08 -6.74
N LYS A 330 -32.36 28.30 -7.65
CA LYS A 330 -33.41 28.78 -8.55
C LYS A 330 -34.76 28.81 -7.85
#